data_AF-A0A968DHE4-F1
#
_entry.id   AF-A0A968DHE4-F1
#
_cell.length_a   1.000
_cell.length_b   1.000
_cell.length_c   1.000
_cell.angle_alpha   90.00
_cell.angle_beta   90.00
_cell.angle_gamma   90.00
#
_symmetry.space_group_name_H-M   'P 1'
#
loop_
_entity.id
_entity.type
_entity.pdbx_description
1 polymer ?
#
loop_
_entity_poly.entity_id
_entity_poly.type
_entity_poly.pdbx_seq_one_letter_code
_entity_poly.pdbx_strand_id
1 'polypeptide(L)' 'EVFGPIPIDGYEIDPKIIEVGEEYFGMEISNLNSIAMDGRWGLETSEHEYTIISID' A
#
# COMPACT_ATOMS: atom_id res chain seq x y z
N GLU A 1 -21.22 -5.89 -3.28
CA GLU A 1 -20.47 -4.71 -2.81
C GLU A 1 -21.00 -3.46 -3.50
N VAL A 2 -21.09 -2.34 -2.78
CA VAL A 2 -21.60 -1.07 -3.35
C VAL A 2 -20.49 -0.27 -4.05
N PHE A 3 -19.21 -0.56 -3.77
CA PHE A 3 -18.07 0.24 -4.26
C PHE A 3 -17.04 -0.52 -5.10
N GLY A 4 -17.16 -1.85 -5.24
CA GLY A 4 -16.04 -2.66 -5.77
C GLY A 4 -14.80 -2.55 -4.89
N PRO A 5 -13.66 -3.13 -5.31
CA PRO A 5 -12.44 -3.04 -4.53
C PRO A 5 -11.84 -1.63 -4.66
N ILE A 6 -11.74 -0.91 -3.54
CA ILE A 6 -11.17 0.44 -3.49
C ILE A 6 -9.65 0.33 -3.72
N PRO A 7 -9.04 1.12 -4.61
CA PRO A 7 -7.58 1.14 -4.77
C PRO A 7 -6.88 1.54 -3.46
N ILE A 8 -5.83 0.83 -3.09
CA ILE A 8 -5.04 1.06 -1.88
C ILE A 8 -3.57 1.12 -2.29
N ASP A 9 -2.88 2.19 -1.91
CA ASP A 9 -1.41 2.25 -1.92
C ASP A 9 -0.90 2.00 -0.50
N GLY A 10 0.00 1.03 -0.36
CA GLY A 10 0.67 0.72 0.90
C GLY A 10 2.15 1.06 0.83
N TYR A 11 2.58 2.12 1.50
CA TYR A 11 4.00 2.48 1.59
C TYR A 11 4.64 1.77 2.78
N GLU A 12 5.60 0.88 2.50
CA GLU A 12 6.41 0.19 3.50
C GLU A 12 7.89 0.43 3.16
N ILE A 13 8.69 0.88 4.12
CA ILE A 13 10.08 1.26 3.84
C ILE A 13 10.99 0.03 3.64
N ASP A 14 10.66 -1.10 4.26
CA ASP A 14 11.41 -2.35 4.14
C ASP A 14 10.79 -3.31 3.11
N PRO A 15 11.42 -3.50 1.94
CA PRO A 15 10.90 -4.42 0.92
C PRO A 15 10.77 -5.87 1.42
N LYS A 16 11.52 -6.28 2.48
CA LYS A 16 11.42 -7.64 3.02
C LYS A 16 10.10 -7.87 3.76
N ILE A 17 9.49 -6.82 4.32
CA ILE A 17 8.16 -6.93 4.95
C ILE A 17 7.09 -7.20 3.90
N ILE A 18 7.16 -6.53 2.74
CA ILE A 18 6.25 -6.79 1.61
C ILE A 18 6.38 -8.25 1.14
N GLU A 19 7.62 -8.72 0.91
CA GLU A 19 7.89 -10.10 0.48
C GLU A 19 7.35 -11.13 1.49
N VAL A 20 7.56 -10.90 2.80
CA VAL A 20 7.01 -11.77 3.85
C VAL A 20 5.47 -11.76 3.85
N GLY A 21 4.86 -10.61 3.60
CA GLY A 21 3.41 -10.46 3.44
C GLY A 21 2.87 -11.32 2.29
N GLU A 22 3.54 -11.29 1.15
CA GLU A 22 3.18 -12.09 -0.03
C GLU A 22 3.37 -13.59 0.25
N GLU A 23 4.53 -14.00 0.77
CA GLU A 23 4.90 -15.40 0.97
C GLU A 23 4.06 -16.10 2.05
N TYR A 24 3.79 -15.41 3.16
CA TYR A 24 3.20 -16.04 4.35
C TYR A 24 1.77 -15.58 4.68
N PHE A 25 1.33 -14.41 4.17
CA PHE A 25 0.05 -13.81 4.56
C PHE A 25 -0.93 -13.60 3.40
N GLY A 26 -0.57 -13.98 2.17
CA GLY A 26 -1.46 -13.87 1.01
C GLY A 26 -1.75 -12.42 0.60
N MET A 27 -0.74 -11.54 0.73
CA MET A 27 -0.86 -10.11 0.44
C MET A 27 -0.85 -9.76 -1.06
N GLU A 28 -0.86 -10.76 -1.96
CA GLU A 28 -1.14 -10.55 -3.40
C GLU A 28 -2.63 -10.24 -3.61
N ILE A 29 -3.05 -9.03 -3.22
CA ILE A 29 -4.44 -8.56 -3.25
C ILE A 29 -4.64 -7.65 -4.47
N SER A 30 -5.67 -7.90 -5.28
CA SER A 30 -5.86 -7.24 -6.59
C SER A 30 -5.99 -5.71 -6.57
N ASN A 31 -6.33 -5.12 -5.43
CA ASN A 31 -6.51 -3.68 -5.25
C ASN A 31 -5.52 -3.05 -4.27
N LEU A 32 -4.48 -3.80 -3.89
CA LEU A 32 -3.36 -3.31 -3.10
C LEU A 32 -2.15 -3.15 -3.99
N ASN A 33 -1.58 -1.96 -3.98
CA ASN A 33 -0.30 -1.64 -4.58
C ASN A 33 0.72 -1.39 -3.45
N SER A 34 1.54 -2.40 -3.16
CA SER A 34 2.59 -2.32 -2.15
C SER A 34 3.83 -1.64 -2.71
N ILE A 35 4.27 -0.55 -2.09
CA ILE A 35 5.36 0.32 -2.56
C ILE A 35 6.47 0.33 -1.52
N ALA A 36 7.66 -0.18 -1.89
CA ALA A 36 8.85 -0.18 -1.04
C ALA A 36 9.50 1.22 -0.94
N MET A 37 8.98 2.09 -0.06
CA MET A 37 9.42 3.50 0.08
C MET A 37 9.08 4.08 1.46
N ASP A 38 9.87 5.06 1.94
CA ASP A 38 9.49 5.88 3.09
C ASP A 38 8.14 6.57 2.84
N GLY A 39 7.17 6.35 3.74
CA GLY A 39 5.81 6.86 3.56
C GLY A 39 5.69 8.39 3.51
N ARG A 40 6.61 9.15 4.15
CA ARG A 40 6.60 10.62 4.06
C ARG A 40 7.02 11.05 2.66
N TRP A 41 8.07 10.44 2.13
CA TRP A 41 8.52 10.72 0.76
C TRP A 41 7.51 10.25 -0.28
N GLY A 42 6.89 9.08 -0.05
CA GLY A 42 5.81 8.55 -0.88
C GLY A 42 4.63 9.51 -0.96
N LEU A 43 4.14 10.01 0.19
CA LEU A 43 3.04 10.98 0.22
C LEU A 43 3.41 12.34 -0.40
N GLU A 44 4.62 12.84 -0.16
CA GLU A 44 5.08 14.13 -0.71
C GLU A 44 5.22 14.09 -2.25
N THR A 45 5.59 12.94 -2.81
CA THR A 45 5.86 12.79 -4.26
C THR A 45 4.76 12.06 -5.03
N SER A 46 3.72 11.60 -4.34
CA SER A 46 2.56 10.95 -4.93
C SER A 46 1.86 11.87 -5.93
N GLU A 47 1.45 11.32 -7.08
CA GLU A 47 0.56 12.00 -8.03
C GLU A 47 -0.93 11.86 -7.65
N HIS A 48 -1.21 11.15 -6.55
CA HIS A 48 -2.56 10.87 -6.07
C HIS A 48 -2.90 11.68 -4.81
N GLU A 49 -4.14 12.17 -4.76
CA GLU A 49 -4.76 12.69 -3.53
C GLU A 49 -5.60 11.60 -2.88
N TYR A 50 -5.35 11.33 -1.60
CA TYR A 50 -6.01 10.26 -0.86
C TYR A 50 -7.22 10.79 -0.08
N THR A 51 -8.35 10.08 -0.16
CA THR A 51 -9.55 10.41 0.62
C THR A 51 -9.44 9.99 2.08
N ILE A 52 -8.65 8.95 2.35
CA ILE A 52 -8.38 8.40 3.68
C ILE A 52 -6.89 8.06 3.73
N ILE A 53 -6.22 8.46 4.81
CA ILE A 53 -4.84 8.05 5.12
C ILE A 53 -4.89 7.40 6.51
N SER A 54 -4.32 6.22 6.63
CA SER A 54 -4.09 5.53 7.89
C SER A 54 -2.59 5.38 8.11
N ILE A 55 -2.13 5.56 9.35
CA ILE A 55 -0.74 5.36 9.75
C ILE A 55 -0.75 4.30 10.85
N ASP A 56 -0.03 3.21 10.63
CA ASP A 56 0.19 2.11 11.58
C ASP A 56 1.58 2.26 12.21
#